data_AF-A0ABD3CI63-F1
#
_entry.id   AF-A0ABD3CI63-F1
#
_cell.length_a   1.000
_cell.length_b   1.000
_cell.length_c   1.000
_cell.angle_alpha   90.00
_cell.angle_beta   90.00
_cell.angle_gamma   90.00
#
_symmetry.space_group_name_H-M   'P 1'
#
loop_
_entity.id
_entity.type
_entity.pdbx_description
1 polymer ?
#
loop_
_entity_poly.entity_id
_entity_poly.type
_entity_poly.pdbx_seq_one_letter_code
_entity_poly.pdbx_strand_id
1 'polypeptide(L)'
;MSSQSTKRNQFPAQNGSGSRSSSSYGNAAVRCHCGIQLELVTSWTDDNPGRRFQACPNYKMPSCCGFFRWFDEEMCSRSKEVIPGLLRKTNKLELLLATEQEKNKLVQHYELLLAAEQEKNKFVQVVLERQANVLEKKERMLKIVIAVMVLIIAFQVMSQPEFGKTMPRQLV
;
A
#
# COMPACT_ATOMS: atom_id res chain seq x y z
N MET A 1 43.10 -12.32 -8.16
CA MET A 1 42.65 -11.01 -7.65
C MET A 1 41.15 -10.92 -7.86
N SER A 2 40.34 -11.15 -6.82
CA SER A 2 38.92 -10.81 -6.85
C SER A 2 38.50 -10.42 -5.43
N SER A 3 38.44 -9.11 -5.25
CA SER A 3 38.07 -8.39 -4.04
C SER A 3 36.56 -8.46 -3.88
N GLN A 4 36.02 -8.90 -2.74
CA GLN A 4 34.68 -8.48 -2.31
C GLN A 4 34.65 -8.17 -0.82
N SER A 5 34.29 -6.91 -0.57
CA SER A 5 34.12 -6.24 0.70
C SER A 5 32.97 -6.87 1.49
N THR A 6 33.24 -7.42 2.66
CA THR A 6 32.19 -7.83 3.61
C THR A 6 32.00 -6.71 4.64
N LYS A 7 31.07 -5.79 4.37
CA LYS A 7 30.52 -4.90 5.40
C LYS A 7 29.82 -5.78 6.43
N ARG A 8 30.29 -5.69 7.68
CA ARG A 8 29.73 -6.34 8.87
C ARG A 8 28.36 -5.72 9.17
N ASN A 9 27.28 -6.29 8.64
CA ASN A 9 25.93 -5.98 9.12
C ASN A 9 25.72 -6.71 10.45
N GLN A 10 25.96 -5.99 11.55
CA GLN A 10 25.73 -6.46 12.91
C GLN A 10 24.30 -6.06 13.30
N PHE A 11 23.35 -6.99 13.22
CA PHE A 11 22.05 -6.85 13.86
C PHE A 11 22.15 -7.21 15.35
N PRO A 12 21.43 -6.54 16.26
CA PRO A 12 21.51 -6.79 17.70
C PRO A 12 20.84 -8.12 18.08
N ALA A 13 21.43 -8.80 19.06
CA ALA A 13 20.98 -10.09 19.58
C ALA A 13 19.58 -9.98 20.19
N GLN A 14 18.64 -10.82 19.75
CA GLN A 14 17.36 -11.01 20.43
C GLN A 14 17.47 -12.14 21.46
N ASN A 15 17.04 -11.84 22.69
CA ASN A 15 16.97 -12.77 23.81
C ASN A 15 15.86 -13.80 23.58
N GLY A 16 16.24 -15.04 23.30
CA GLY A 16 15.36 -16.21 23.32
C GLY A 16 15.74 -17.15 24.46
N SER A 17 14.88 -17.25 25.48
CA SER A 17 15.01 -18.16 26.61
C SER A 17 14.77 -19.61 26.16
N GLY A 18 15.81 -20.27 25.67
CA GLY A 18 15.79 -21.71 25.36
C GLY A 18 16.59 -22.49 26.41
N SER A 19 15.92 -23.38 27.14
CA SER A 19 16.51 -24.27 28.14
C SER A 19 17.68 -25.06 27.55
N ARG A 20 18.90 -24.80 28.04
CA ARG A 20 20.12 -25.49 27.62
C ARG A 20 20.24 -26.80 28.39
N SER A 21 19.86 -27.91 27.76
CA SER A 21 20.27 -29.24 28.21
C SER A 21 21.79 -29.31 28.20
N SER A 22 22.37 -29.43 29.38
CA SER A 22 23.81 -29.45 29.63
C SER A 22 24.42 -30.78 29.18
N SER A 23 24.76 -30.91 27.91
CA SER A 23 25.66 -31.97 27.44
C SER A 23 27.10 -31.59 27.85
N SER A 24 27.64 -32.33 28.81
CA SER A 24 28.95 -32.18 29.43
C SER A 24 30.12 -32.59 28.52
N TYR A 25 30.22 -31.99 27.34
CA TYR A 25 31.50 -31.90 26.63
C TYR A 25 32.12 -30.55 26.98
N GLY A 26 33.14 -30.56 27.83
CA GLY A 26 33.89 -29.37 28.20
C GLY A 26 34.40 -28.67 26.95
N ASN A 27 33.85 -27.50 26.63
CA ASN A 27 34.37 -26.62 25.59
C ASN A 27 35.71 -26.06 26.05
N ALA A 28 36.78 -26.85 25.92
CA ALA A 28 38.12 -26.32 25.97
C ALA A 28 38.22 -25.22 24.90
N ALA A 29 38.53 -24.00 25.33
CA ALA A 29 38.68 -22.86 24.44
C ALA A 29 39.68 -23.21 23.33
N VAL A 30 39.20 -23.34 22.09
CA VAL A 30 40.07 -23.62 20.93
C VAL A 30 40.96 -22.41 20.71
N ARG A 31 42.28 -22.63 20.66
CA ARG A 31 43.27 -21.59 20.37
C ARG A 31 43.96 -21.87 19.04
N CYS A 32 44.32 -20.84 18.29
CA CYS A 32 45.18 -20.99 17.12
C CYS A 32 46.66 -21.18 17.54
N HIS A 33 47.53 -21.43 16.58
CA HIS A 33 48.98 -21.57 16.83
C HIS A 33 49.66 -20.28 17.33
N CYS A 34 48.98 -19.13 17.29
CA CYS A 34 49.45 -17.90 17.93
C CYS A 34 49.08 -17.81 19.43
N GLY A 35 48.39 -18.82 19.97
CA GLY A 35 47.87 -18.82 21.35
C GLY A 35 46.57 -18.03 21.55
N ILE A 36 46.01 -17.45 20.49
CA ILE A 36 44.78 -16.64 20.54
C ILE A 36 43.56 -17.55 20.58
N GLN A 37 42.65 -17.30 21.52
CA GLN A 37 41.37 -18.01 21.61
C GLN A 37 40.45 -17.64 20.44
N LEU A 38 39.77 -18.65 19.89
CA LEU A 38 38.97 -18.53 18.69
C LEU A 38 37.48 -18.49 18.99
N GLU A 39 36.82 -17.53 18.37
CA GLU A 39 35.37 -17.43 18.35
C GLU A 39 34.77 -18.33 17.28
N LEU A 40 33.56 -18.82 17.55
CA LEU A 40 32.76 -19.54 16.58
C LEU A 40 32.03 -18.55 15.67
N VAL A 41 32.37 -18.52 14.38
CA VAL A 41 31.86 -17.56 13.39
C VAL A 41 30.95 -18.28 12.40
N THR A 42 29.82 -17.68 12.05
CA THR A 42 28.91 -18.20 11.02
C THR A 42 29.29 -17.65 9.64
N SER A 43 29.46 -18.53 8.66
CA SER A 43 29.61 -18.16 7.25
C SER A 43 28.26 -17.77 6.65
N TRP A 44 28.26 -16.72 5.84
CA TRP A 44 27.09 -16.24 5.09
C TRP A 44 27.35 -16.19 3.58
N THR A 45 28.33 -16.95 3.11
CA THR A 45 28.60 -17.11 1.67
C THR A 45 27.57 -18.05 1.05
N ASP A 46 27.36 -17.93 -0.27
CA ASP A 46 26.44 -18.80 -1.00
C ASP A 46 26.85 -20.29 -0.94
N ASP A 47 28.16 -20.56 -0.85
CA ASP A 47 28.70 -21.94 -0.78
C ASP A 47 28.57 -22.57 0.61
N ASN A 48 28.55 -21.75 1.67
CA ASN A 48 28.51 -22.19 3.06
C ASN A 48 27.55 -21.32 3.91
N PRO A 49 26.27 -21.19 3.54
CA PRO A 49 25.35 -20.34 4.29
C PRO A 49 25.02 -21.00 5.62
N GLY A 50 25.17 -20.25 6.71
CA GLY A 50 24.88 -20.70 8.07
C GLY A 50 25.91 -21.65 8.68
N ARG A 51 26.96 -22.06 7.93
CA ARG A 51 27.96 -23.02 8.41
C ARG A 51 28.98 -22.34 9.31
N ARG A 52 29.22 -22.88 10.50
CA ARG A 52 30.12 -22.26 11.47
C ARG A 52 31.56 -22.74 11.33
N PHE A 53 32.51 -21.84 11.52
CA PHE A 53 33.94 -22.08 11.48
C PHE A 53 34.68 -21.33 12.59
N GLN A 54 35.91 -21.74 12.86
CA GLN A 54 36.86 -21.04 13.72
C GLN A 54 38.12 -20.79 12.90
N ALA A 55 38.59 -19.55 12.87
CA ALA A 55 39.78 -19.15 12.10
C ALA A 55 40.65 -18.20 12.91
N CYS A 56 41.96 -18.21 12.66
CA CYS A 56 42.87 -17.26 13.26
C CYS A 56 42.43 -15.81 12.95
N PRO A 57 42.29 -14.93 13.94
CA PRO A 57 41.88 -13.54 13.69
C PRO A 57 42.90 -12.77 12.84
N ASN A 58 44.17 -13.21 12.86
CA ASN A 58 45.25 -12.63 12.06
C ASN A 58 45.26 -13.12 10.60
N TYR A 59 44.19 -13.73 10.07
CA TYR A 59 44.16 -14.34 8.73
C TYR A 59 44.53 -13.41 7.56
N LYS A 60 44.47 -12.10 7.76
CA LYS A 60 44.85 -11.07 6.76
C LYS A 60 46.28 -10.56 6.92
N MET A 61 47.00 -10.99 7.96
CA MET A 61 48.34 -10.55 8.25
C MET A 61 49.38 -11.50 7.65
N PRO A 62 50.56 -11.02 7.23
CA PRO A 62 51.67 -11.89 6.82
C PRO A 62 52.09 -12.89 7.93
N SER A 63 51.87 -12.53 9.19
CA SER A 63 52.12 -13.36 10.38
C SER A 63 50.98 -14.33 10.73
N CYS A 64 50.01 -14.54 9.84
CA CYS A 64 48.94 -15.51 10.05
C CYS A 64 49.49 -16.93 10.23
N CYS A 65 49.09 -17.62 11.29
CA CYS A 65 49.43 -19.03 11.49
C CYS A 65 48.57 -20.03 10.68
N GLY A 66 47.70 -19.54 9.79
CA GLY A 66 46.86 -20.35 8.91
C GLY A 66 45.76 -21.18 9.59
N PHE A 67 45.58 -21.09 10.91
CA PHE A 67 44.60 -21.93 11.61
C PHE A 67 43.18 -21.68 11.09
N PHE A 68 42.52 -22.75 10.62
CA PHE A 68 41.13 -22.76 10.19
C PHE A 68 40.54 -24.15 10.44
N ARG A 69 39.32 -24.20 10.99
CA ARG A 69 38.52 -25.44 11.04
C ARG A 69 37.04 -25.14 10.86
N TRP A 70 36.34 -26.06 10.19
CA TRP A 70 34.89 -26.08 10.23
C TRP A 70 34.42 -26.65 11.59
N PHE A 71 33.40 -26.03 12.15
CA PHE A 71 32.71 -26.55 13.33
C PHE A 71 31.56 -27.46 12.92
N ASP A 72 30.75 -26.99 11.96
CA ASP A 72 29.68 -27.79 11.38
C ASP A 72 30.18 -28.62 10.19
N GLU A 73 29.60 -29.80 10.00
CA GLU A 73 29.79 -30.60 8.80
C GLU A 73 29.31 -29.85 7.56
N GLU A 74 29.81 -30.29 6.40
CA GLU A 74 29.41 -29.72 5.14
C GLU A 74 27.97 -30.15 4.82
N MET A 75 27.14 -29.19 4.41
CA MET A 75 25.80 -29.51 3.94
C MET A 75 25.87 -30.39 2.69
N CYS A 76 24.93 -31.34 2.56
CA CYS A 76 24.86 -32.16 1.36
C CYS A 76 24.63 -31.28 0.10
N SER A 77 25.09 -31.76 -1.06
CA SER A 77 25.01 -31.02 -2.33
C SER A 77 23.60 -30.53 -2.63
N ARG A 78 22.59 -31.36 -2.30
CA ARG A 78 21.19 -31.00 -2.52
C ARG A 78 20.75 -29.79 -1.67
N SER A 79 21.17 -29.73 -0.42
CA SER A 79 20.86 -28.60 0.47
C SER A 79 21.51 -27.30 -0.01
N LYS A 80 22.74 -27.37 -0.53
CA LYS A 80 23.43 -26.21 -1.12
C LYS A 80 22.73 -25.64 -2.35
N GLU A 81 22.06 -26.47 -3.12
CA GLU A 81 21.24 -26.01 -4.27
C GLU A 81 19.91 -25.42 -3.83
N VAL A 82 19.21 -26.09 -2.90
CA VAL A 82 17.82 -25.79 -2.57
C VAL A 82 17.69 -24.61 -1.61
N ILE A 83 18.48 -24.57 -0.53
CA ILE A 83 18.33 -23.60 0.55
C ILE A 83 18.49 -22.15 0.05
N PRO A 84 19.53 -21.79 -0.74
CA PRO A 84 19.65 -20.43 -1.26
C PRO A 84 18.48 -20.04 -2.17
N GLY A 85 17.95 -20.99 -2.95
CA GLY A 85 16.78 -20.77 -3.79
C GLY A 85 15.52 -20.45 -2.99
N LEU A 86 15.28 -21.21 -1.91
CA LEU A 86 14.19 -20.96 -0.99
C LEU A 86 14.33 -19.61 -0.28
N LEU A 87 15.52 -19.28 0.24
CA LEU A 87 15.77 -17.99 0.90
C LEU A 87 15.51 -16.81 -0.04
N ARG A 88 16.01 -16.85 -1.28
CA ARG A 88 15.72 -15.81 -2.27
C ARG A 88 14.23 -15.66 -2.53
N LYS A 89 13.49 -16.78 -2.63
CA LYS A 89 12.05 -16.76 -2.85
C LYS A 89 11.31 -16.17 -1.64
N THR A 90 11.67 -16.56 -0.42
CA THR A 90 11.08 -16.02 0.81
C THR A 90 11.33 -14.52 0.93
N ASN A 91 12.57 -14.07 0.80
CA ASN A 91 12.90 -12.65 0.84
C ASN A 91 12.15 -11.84 -0.24
N LYS A 92 12.02 -12.40 -1.45
CA LYS A 92 11.23 -11.78 -2.52
C LYS A 92 9.75 -11.68 -2.15
N LEU A 93 9.18 -12.74 -1.59
CA LEU A 93 7.78 -12.75 -1.17
C LEU A 93 7.52 -11.77 -0.02
N GLU A 94 8.43 -11.70 0.94
CA GLU A 94 8.36 -10.72 2.04
C GLU A 94 8.39 -9.28 1.52
N LEU A 95 9.28 -8.98 0.57
CA LEU A 95 9.34 -7.67 -0.07
C LEU A 95 8.03 -7.35 -0.80
N LEU A 96 7.51 -8.29 -1.61
CA LEU A 96 6.26 -8.09 -2.34
C LEU A 96 5.09 -7.87 -1.38
N LEU A 97 5.01 -8.65 -0.31
CA LEU A 97 3.96 -8.50 0.70
C LEU A 97 4.03 -7.12 1.36
N ALA A 98 5.22 -6.63 1.71
CA ALA A 98 5.39 -5.29 2.26
C ALA A 98 4.92 -4.20 1.29
N THR A 99 5.29 -4.30 0.01
CA THR A 99 4.84 -3.34 -1.01
C THR A 99 3.33 -3.38 -1.22
N GLU A 100 2.72 -4.57 -1.15
CA GLU A 100 1.27 -4.71 -1.32
C GLU A 100 0.51 -4.15 -0.10
N GLN A 101 1.05 -4.35 1.10
CA GLN A 101 0.50 -3.73 2.31
C GLN A 101 0.55 -2.20 2.24
N GLU A 102 1.61 -1.61 1.70
CA GLU A 102 1.70 -0.16 1.48
C GLU A 102 0.66 0.34 0.47
N LYS A 103 0.49 -0.37 -0.65
CA LYS A 103 -0.56 -0.05 -1.63
C LYS A 103 -1.95 -0.15 -1.01
N ASN A 104 -2.23 -1.19 -0.23
CA ASN A 104 -3.52 -1.37 0.41
C ASN A 104 -3.83 -0.23 1.40
N LYS A 105 -2.83 0.27 2.13
CA LYS A 105 -3.00 1.47 2.97
C LYS A 105 -3.35 2.70 2.13
N LEU A 106 -2.71 2.86 0.97
CA LEU A 106 -3.00 3.96 0.06
C LEU A 106 -4.43 3.86 -0.52
N VAL A 107 -4.85 2.67 -0.94
CA VAL A 107 -6.21 2.41 -1.42
C VAL A 107 -7.24 2.73 -0.33
N GLN A 108 -7.05 2.24 0.89
CA GLN A 108 -7.92 2.54 2.03
C GLN A 108 -7.99 4.04 2.32
N HIS A 109 -6.86 4.76 2.24
CA HIS A 109 -6.84 6.20 2.41
C HIS A 109 -7.66 6.91 1.32
N TYR A 110 -7.53 6.48 0.06
CA TYR A 110 -8.27 7.07 -1.05
C TYR A 110 -9.77 6.78 -0.98
N GLU A 111 -10.16 5.57 -0.55
CA GLU A 111 -11.56 5.22 -0.29
C GLU A 111 -12.20 6.14 0.75
N LEU A 112 -11.47 6.47 1.83
CA LEU A 112 -11.94 7.43 2.83
C LEU A 112 -12.14 8.84 2.25
N LEU A 113 -11.19 9.31 1.44
CA LEU A 113 -11.29 10.61 0.78
C LEU A 113 -12.47 10.68 -0.18
N LEU A 114 -12.68 9.62 -0.97
CA LEU A 114 -13.83 9.51 -1.86
C LEU A 114 -15.15 9.52 -1.09
N ALA A 115 -15.24 8.81 0.03
CA ALA A 115 -16.45 8.81 0.86
C ALA A 115 -16.76 10.23 1.39
N ALA A 116 -15.76 10.95 1.90
CA ALA A 116 -15.92 12.33 2.35
C ALA A 116 -16.34 13.28 1.21
N GLU A 117 -15.81 13.08 0.00
CA GLU A 117 -16.20 13.86 -1.16
C GLU A 117 -17.63 13.55 -1.62
N GLN A 118 -18.04 12.28 -1.57
CA GLN A 118 -19.41 11.87 -1.82
C GLN A 118 -20.41 12.53 -0.86
N GLU A 119 -20.05 12.72 0.42
CA GLU A 119 -20.90 13.43 1.37
C GLU A 119 -21.12 14.89 0.99
N LYS A 120 -20.08 15.60 0.54
CA LYS A 120 -20.22 16.96 0.01
C LYS A 120 -21.09 16.99 -1.24
N ASN A 121 -20.91 16.01 -2.13
CA ASN A 121 -21.69 15.91 -3.36
C ASN A 121 -23.18 15.69 -3.08
N LYS A 122 -23.55 14.96 -2.02
CA LYS A 122 -24.95 14.84 -1.58
C LYS A 122 -25.55 16.20 -1.21
N PHE A 123 -24.79 17.06 -0.53
CA PHE A 123 -25.27 18.41 -0.20
C PHE A 123 -25.51 19.24 -1.46
N VAL A 124 -24.56 19.23 -2.40
CA VAL A 124 -24.70 19.93 -3.68
C VAL A 124 -25.94 19.43 -4.43
N GLN A 125 -26.15 18.12 -4.49
CA GLN A 125 -27.32 17.54 -5.13
C GLN A 125 -28.64 18.04 -4.52
N VAL A 126 -28.74 18.05 -3.19
CA VAL A 126 -29.94 18.57 -2.49
C VAL A 126 -30.19 20.05 -2.82
N VAL A 127 -29.14 20.86 -2.90
CA VAL A 127 -29.26 22.28 -3.27
C VAL A 127 -29.75 22.44 -4.72
N LEU A 128 -29.19 21.67 -5.65
CA LEU A 128 -29.59 21.70 -7.06
C LEU A 128 -31.05 21.28 -7.23
N GLU A 129 -31.49 20.22 -6.56
CA GLU A 129 -32.88 19.78 -6.58
C GLU A 129 -33.83 20.85 -6.02
N ARG A 130 -33.46 21.53 -4.93
CA ARG A 130 -34.24 22.66 -4.40
C ARG A 130 -34.34 23.80 -5.40
N GLN A 131 -33.24 24.16 -6.06
CA GLN A 131 -33.22 25.22 -7.06
C GLN A 131 -34.09 24.87 -8.29
N ALA A 132 -34.01 23.63 -8.78
CA ALA A 132 -34.83 23.14 -9.88
C ALA A 132 -36.33 23.21 -9.54
N ASN A 133 -36.72 22.75 -8.34
CA ASN A 133 -38.11 22.83 -7.87
C ASN A 133 -38.62 24.28 -7.74
N VAL A 134 -37.76 25.21 -7.31
CA VAL A 134 -38.12 26.65 -7.26
C VAL A 134 -38.30 27.21 -8.65
N LEU A 135 -37.42 26.85 -9.60
CA LEU A 135 -37.52 27.27 -10.98
C LEU A 135 -38.82 26.74 -11.63
N GLU A 136 -39.13 25.46 -11.45
CA GLU A 136 -40.35 24.85 -11.96
C GLU A 136 -41.61 25.54 -11.38
N LYS A 137 -41.61 25.84 -10.07
CA LYS A 137 -42.70 26.60 -9.44
C LYS A 137 -42.82 28.01 -10.02
N LYS A 138 -41.71 28.70 -10.28
CA LYS A 138 -41.72 30.03 -10.92
C LYS A 138 -42.27 29.95 -12.34
N GLU A 139 -41.85 28.98 -13.14
CA GLU A 139 -42.37 28.77 -14.49
C GLU A 139 -43.88 28.47 -14.47
N ARG A 140 -44.32 27.60 -13.56
CA ARG A 140 -45.74 27.28 -13.38
C ARG A 140 -46.55 28.51 -12.96
N MET A 141 -46.04 29.29 -12.01
CA MET A 141 -46.69 30.53 -11.58
C MET A 141 -46.79 31.53 -12.73
N LEU A 142 -45.70 31.72 -13.49
CA LEU A 142 -45.67 32.61 -14.65
C LEU A 142 -46.70 32.20 -15.71
N LYS A 143 -46.82 30.90 -16.02
CA LYS A 143 -47.85 30.38 -16.94
C LYS A 143 -49.28 30.69 -16.47
N ILE A 144 -49.55 30.53 -15.17
CA ILE A 144 -50.86 30.86 -14.59
C ILE A 144 -51.15 32.36 -14.71
N VAL A 145 -50.18 33.22 -14.37
CA VAL A 145 -50.32 34.67 -14.49
C VAL A 145 -50.62 35.08 -15.94
N ILE A 146 -49.88 34.55 -16.90
CA ILE A 146 -50.12 34.81 -18.33
C ILE A 146 -51.52 34.36 -18.75
N ALA A 147 -51.96 33.16 -18.36
CA ALA A 147 -53.30 32.67 -18.69
C ALA A 147 -54.41 33.56 -18.14
N VAL A 148 -54.30 34.00 -16.88
CA VAL A 148 -55.26 34.92 -16.25
C VAL A 148 -55.29 36.26 -16.97
N MET A 149 -54.12 36.82 -17.32
CA MET A 149 -54.03 38.08 -18.06
C MET A 149 -54.72 37.98 -19.43
N VAL A 150 -54.53 36.88 -20.16
CA VAL A 150 -55.19 36.65 -21.46
C VAL A 150 -56.71 36.59 -21.31
N LEU A 151 -57.23 35.93 -20.26
CA LEU A 151 -58.67 35.87 -20.00
C LEU A 151 -59.26 37.25 -19.68
N ILE A 152 -58.56 38.05 -18.88
CA ILE A 152 -58.97 39.43 -18.57
C ILE A 152 -59.02 40.27 -19.85
N ILE A 153 -57.97 40.22 -20.67
CA ILE A 153 -57.92 40.96 -21.95
C ILE A 153 -59.06 40.53 -22.87
N ALA A 154 -59.31 39.22 -23.01
CA ALA A 154 -60.41 38.70 -23.81
C ALA A 154 -61.78 39.22 -23.33
N PHE A 155 -62.02 39.24 -22.02
CA PHE A 155 -63.25 39.79 -21.44
C PHE A 155 -63.40 41.29 -21.73
N GLN A 156 -62.32 42.07 -21.59
CA GLN A 156 -62.32 43.50 -21.88
C GLN A 156 -62.59 43.80 -23.36
N VAL A 157 -62.07 42.97 -24.27
CA VAL A 157 -62.33 43.06 -25.73
C VAL A 157 -63.79 42.70 -26.04
N MET A 158 -64.30 41.61 -25.46
CA MET A 158 -65.69 41.16 -25.64
C MET A 158 -66.72 42.16 -25.07
N SER A 159 -66.33 42.95 -24.08
CA SER A 159 -67.18 43.99 -23.47
C SER A 159 -67.20 45.31 -24.25
N GLN A 160 -66.45 45.44 -25.34
CA GLN A 160 -66.47 46.66 -26.17
C GLN A 160 -67.79 46.76 -26.95
N PRO A 161 -68.52 47.89 -26.88
CA PRO A 161 -69.87 48.06 -27.45
C PRO A 161 -69.94 47.99 -28.98
N GLU A 162 -68.80 48.00 -29.67
CA GLU A 162 -68.68 47.97 -31.13
C GLU A 162 -68.46 46.55 -31.69
N PHE A 163 -68.14 45.54 -30.85
CA PHE A 163 -67.74 44.21 -31.32
C PHE A 163 -68.87 43.42 -32.01
N GLY A 164 -70.14 43.68 -31.67
CA GLY A 164 -71.31 43.01 -32.26
C GLY A 164 -71.91 43.68 -33.50
N LYS A 165 -71.44 44.89 -33.89
CA LYS A 165 -72.09 45.71 -34.94
C LYS A 165 -71.54 45.50 -36.35
N THR A 166 -70.48 44.72 -36.51
CA THR A 166 -69.75 44.57 -37.79
C THR A 166 -69.99 43.23 -38.51
N MET A 167 -70.92 42.39 -38.05
CA MET A 167 -71.33 41.19 -38.80
C MET A 167 -72.26 41.59 -39.97
N PRO A 168 -71.84 41.51 -41.25
CA PRO A 168 -72.73 41.76 -42.36
C PRO A 168 -73.79 40.66 -42.41
N ARG A 169 -75.06 41.06 -42.30
CA ARG A 169 -76.23 40.20 -42.50
C ARG A 169 -76.19 39.72 -43.96
N GLN A 170 -75.92 38.44 -44.21
CA GLN A 170 -76.18 37.87 -45.54
C GLN A 170 -77.68 37.97 -45.81
N LEU A 171 -78.04 38.82 -46.76
CA LEU A 171 -79.39 38.94 -47.32
C LEU A 171 -79.51 37.93 -48.46
N VAL A 172 -80.48 37.02 -48.31
CA VAL A 172 -81.15 36.31 -49.41
C VAL A 172 -82.00 37.31 -50.19
#